data_AF-A0A9P7RZW8-F1
#
_entry.id   AF-A0A9P7RZW8-F1
#
_cell.length_a   1.000
_cell.length_b   1.000
_cell.length_c   1.000
_cell.angle_alpha   90.00
_cell.angle_beta   90.00
_cell.angle_gamma   90.00
#
_symmetry.space_group_name_H-M   'P 1'
#
loop_
_entity.id
_entity.type
_entity.pdbx_description
1 polymer ?
#
loop_
_entity_poly.entity_id
_entity_poly.type
_entity_poly.pdbx_seq_one_letter_code
_entity_poly.pdbx_strand_id
1 'polypeptide(L)'
;MPSGSSASEISYVGEDDSDFFRNLHGRTINNMNSIYLLPADEDETKRFGLHQRMMQFVFEGKNYVGPVRETLQFGQHRRILDLGTGSGLW
;
A
#
# COMPACT_ATOMS: atom_id res chain seq x y z
N MET A 1 37.24 -7.59 0.68
CA MET A 1 36.25 -8.38 1.45
C MET A 1 34.91 -8.23 0.75
N PRO A 2 34.26 -9.29 0.24
CA PRO A 2 32.93 -9.15 -0.30
C PRO A 2 31.95 -9.07 0.88
N SER A 3 31.19 -7.98 0.94
CA SER A 3 30.10 -7.77 1.90
C SER A 3 29.02 -8.84 1.67
N GLY A 4 28.80 -9.69 2.67
CA GLY A 4 27.71 -10.66 2.66
C GLY A 4 26.38 -9.91 2.57
N SER A 5 25.61 -10.21 1.52
CA SER A 5 24.21 -9.80 1.42
C SER A 5 23.45 -10.45 2.58
N SER A 6 23.04 -9.65 3.57
CA SER A 6 22.05 -10.09 4.56
C SER A 6 20.79 -10.46 3.79
N ALA A 7 20.42 -11.74 3.80
CA ALA A 7 19.13 -12.17 3.30
C ALA A 7 18.06 -11.49 4.15
N SER A 8 17.18 -10.72 3.51
CA SER A 8 16.01 -10.16 4.16
C SER A 8 15.07 -11.29 4.53
N GLU A 9 14.81 -11.47 5.83
CA GLU A 9 13.80 -12.39 6.33
C GLU A 9 12.41 -11.90 5.86
N ILE A 10 11.73 -12.72 5.06
CA ILE A 10 10.39 -12.41 4.57
C ILE A 10 9.40 -12.93 5.61
N SER A 11 8.64 -12.02 6.22
CA SER A 11 7.43 -12.36 6.96
C SER A 11 6.20 -12.03 6.10
N TYR A 12 5.22 -12.91 6.14
CA TYR A 12 3.94 -12.76 5.42
C TYR A 12 2.83 -13.13 6.40
N VAL A 13 1.76 -12.33 6.39
CA VAL A 13 0.50 -12.68 7.07
C VAL A 13 -0.12 -13.80 6.24
N GLY A 14 -0.31 -14.99 6.82
CA GLY A 14 -0.80 -16.17 6.11
C GLY A 14 -2.22 -16.00 5.54
N GLU A 15 -2.85 -17.10 5.12
CA GLU A 15 -4.23 -17.05 4.62
C GLU A 15 -5.25 -16.60 5.66
N ASP A 16 -4.91 -16.73 6.95
CA ASP A 16 -5.70 -16.19 8.07
C ASP A 16 -5.13 -14.84 8.49
N ASP A 17 -5.84 -13.78 8.13
CA ASP A 17 -5.56 -12.39 8.49
C ASP A 17 -6.51 -11.85 9.57
N SER A 18 -7.30 -12.73 10.21
CA SER A 18 -8.39 -12.34 11.10
C SER A 18 -7.95 -11.53 12.31
N ASP A 19 -6.71 -11.71 12.80
CA ASP A 19 -6.15 -10.93 13.90
C ASP A 19 -5.98 -9.43 13.56
N PHE A 20 -5.84 -9.11 12.26
CA PHE A 20 -5.60 -7.76 11.78
C PHE A 20 -6.87 -6.98 11.48
N PHE A 21 -8.02 -7.65 11.45
CA PHE A 21 -9.30 -7.07 11.07
C PHE A 21 -10.39 -7.33 12.10
N ARG A 22 -11.39 -6.45 12.13
CA ARG A 22 -12.59 -6.63 12.95
C ARG A 22 -13.82 -6.10 12.22
N ASN A 23 -14.98 -6.60 12.62
CA ASN A 23 -16.26 -6.12 12.11
C ASN A 23 -16.80 -4.99 13.00
N LEU A 24 -17.15 -3.86 12.38
CA LEU A 24 -17.78 -2.73 13.04
C LEU A 24 -18.89 -2.16 12.15
N HIS A 25 -20.12 -2.15 12.63
CA HIS A 25 -21.30 -1.64 11.90
C HIS A 25 -21.47 -2.25 10.49
N GLY A 26 -21.16 -3.54 10.33
CA GLY A 26 -21.28 -4.25 9.05
C GLY A 26 -20.16 -3.94 8.06
N ARG A 27 -19.09 -3.27 8.48
CA ARG A 27 -17.87 -3.03 7.70
C ARG A 27 -16.70 -3.78 8.33
N THR A 28 -15.81 -4.30 7.49
CA THR A 28 -14.52 -4.80 7.93
C THR A 28 -13.57 -3.62 8.08
N ILE A 29 -12.90 -3.49 9.22
CA ILE A 29 -11.95 -2.40 9.52
C ILE A 29 -10.67 -2.97 10.12
N ASN A 30 -9.56 -2.22 10.10
CA ASN A 30 -8.36 -2.67 10.80
C ASN A 30 -8.59 -2.74 12.32
N ASN A 31 -7.93 -3.71 12.95
CA ASN A 31 -7.95 -3.94 14.39
C ASN A 31 -6.69 -3.39 15.09
N MET A 32 -5.69 -2.95 14.32
CA MET A 32 -4.39 -2.49 14.80
C MET A 32 -4.44 -1.05 15.36
N ASN A 33 -5.45 -0.26 14.98
CA ASN A 33 -5.56 1.14 15.34
C ASN A 33 -7.03 1.53 15.63
N SER A 34 -7.27 2.11 16.81
CA SER A 34 -8.62 2.55 17.23
C SER A 34 -9.05 3.89 16.65
N ILE A 35 -8.13 4.67 16.08
CA ILE A 35 -8.37 6.01 15.52
C ILE A 35 -8.63 5.92 14.01
N TYR A 36 -7.88 5.08 13.30
CA TYR A 36 -7.94 4.99 11.84
C TYR A 36 -8.98 3.94 11.38
N LEU A 37 -10.26 4.20 11.63
CA LEU A 37 -11.35 3.24 11.36
C LEU A 37 -11.82 3.28 9.89
N LEU A 38 -10.89 3.22 8.94
CA LEU A 38 -11.26 3.12 7.53
C LEU A 38 -11.70 1.70 7.18
N PRO A 39 -12.77 1.54 6.38
CA PRO A 39 -13.17 0.24 5.86
C PRO A 39 -12.07 -0.41 5.02
N ALA A 40 -11.99 -1.73 5.08
CA ALA A 40 -11.06 -2.60 4.36
C ALA A 40 -11.78 -3.78 3.69
N ASP A 41 -13.12 -3.74 3.62
CA ASP A 41 -13.92 -4.72 2.89
C ASP A 41 -13.71 -4.66 1.36
N GLU A 42 -14.20 -5.70 0.68
CA GLU A 42 -14.04 -5.86 -0.76
C GLU A 42 -14.68 -4.71 -1.56
N ASP A 43 -15.83 -4.22 -1.11
CA ASP A 43 -16.52 -3.10 -1.74
C ASP A 43 -15.72 -1.81 -1.63
N GLU A 44 -15.12 -1.54 -0.45
CA GLU A 44 -14.20 -0.42 -0.28
C GLU A 44 -12.97 -0.55 -1.18
N THR A 45 -12.42 -1.76 -1.29
CA THR A 45 -11.26 -2.05 -2.13
C THR A 45 -11.56 -1.78 -3.61
N LYS A 46 -12.74 -2.21 -4.09
CA LYS A 46 -13.23 -1.90 -5.45
C LYS A 46 -13.41 -0.40 -5.66
N ARG A 47 -14.02 0.29 -4.69
CA ARG A 47 -14.24 1.75 -4.73
C ARG A 47 -12.90 2.49 -4.82
N PHE A 48 -11.90 2.06 -4.04
CA PHE A 48 -10.55 2.63 -4.06
C PHE A 48 -9.86 2.42 -5.41
N GLY A 49 -9.99 1.23 -6.01
CA GLY A 49 -9.46 0.96 -7.36
C GLY A 49 -10.04 1.87 -8.44
N LEU A 50 -11.36 2.14 -8.40
CA LEU A 50 -12.00 3.09 -9.32
C LEU A 50 -11.50 4.52 -9.09
N HIS A 51 -11.34 4.92 -7.83
CA HIS A 51 -10.81 6.25 -7.48
C HIS A 51 -9.37 6.41 -7.98
N GLN A 52 -8.50 5.42 -7.77
CA GLN A 52 -7.12 5.41 -8.26
C GLN A 52 -7.08 5.59 -9.78
N ARG A 53 -7.92 4.84 -10.51
CA ARG A 53 -7.99 4.95 -11.99
C ARG A 53 -8.47 6.33 -12.44
N MET A 54 -9.42 6.92 -11.73
CA MET A 54 -9.88 8.28 -12.00
C MET A 54 -8.74 9.30 -11.79
N MET A 55 -7.98 9.16 -10.71
CA MET A 55 -6.82 10.02 -10.44
C MET A 55 -5.75 9.88 -11.52
N GLN A 56 -5.41 8.64 -11.90
CA GLN A 56 -4.51 8.39 -13.03
C GLN A 56 -5.01 9.07 -14.31
N PHE A 57 -6.31 8.99 -14.61
CA PHE A 57 -6.88 9.68 -15.77
C PHE A 57 -6.64 11.20 -15.73
N VAL A 58 -6.88 11.83 -14.57
CA VAL A 58 -6.64 13.27 -14.36
C VAL A 58 -5.15 13.63 -14.48
N PHE A 59 -4.26 12.73 -14.06
CA PHE A 59 -2.81 12.94 -14.06
C PHE A 59 -2.08 12.30 -15.26
N GLU A 60 -2.75 12.18 -16.40
CA GLU A 60 -2.16 11.65 -17.65
C GLU A 60 -1.51 10.26 -17.49
N GLY A 61 -2.15 9.40 -16.71
CA GLY A 61 -1.70 8.05 -16.39
C GLY A 61 -0.68 7.95 -15.25
N LYS A 62 -0.35 9.05 -14.55
CA LYS A 62 0.68 9.05 -13.49
C LYS A 62 0.06 8.79 -12.11
N ASN A 63 0.80 8.08 -11.26
CA ASN A 63 0.47 7.86 -9.84
C ASN A 63 0.95 8.99 -8.92
N TYR A 64 1.64 9.99 -9.45
CA TYR A 64 2.26 11.05 -8.66
C TYR A 64 2.19 12.40 -9.38
N VAL A 65 2.31 13.47 -8.58
CA VAL A 65 2.47 14.85 -9.03
C VAL A 65 3.84 15.36 -8.60
N GLY A 66 4.47 16.16 -9.45
CA GLY A 66 5.78 16.76 -9.17
C GLY A 66 6.97 15.95 -9.69
N PRO A 67 8.21 16.39 -9.37
CA PRO A 67 9.43 15.92 -10.02
C PRO A 67 9.94 14.60 -9.41
N VAL A 68 9.06 13.62 -9.21
CA VAL A 68 9.41 12.36 -8.54
C VAL A 68 10.47 11.61 -9.35
N ARG A 69 10.36 11.58 -10.68
CA ARG A 69 11.31 10.88 -11.56
C ARG A 69 12.70 11.51 -11.50
N GLU A 70 12.77 12.83 -11.46
CA GLU A 70 14.00 13.61 -11.38
C GLU A 70 14.63 13.52 -9.99
N THR A 71 13.81 13.50 -8.93
CA THR A 71 14.30 13.33 -7.55
C THR A 71 14.84 11.91 -7.37
N LEU A 72 14.15 10.94 -7.95
CA LEU A 72 14.57 9.55 -8.08
C LEU A 72 15.43 9.35 -9.34
N GLN A 73 16.36 10.24 -9.70
CA GLN A 73 17.36 9.92 -10.74
C GLN A 73 18.75 9.63 -10.16
N PHE A 74 19.01 10.06 -8.92
CA PHE A 74 20.29 9.89 -8.24
C PHE A 74 20.27 8.67 -7.29
N GLY A 75 21.43 8.01 -7.10
CA GLY A 75 21.63 6.85 -6.20
C GLY A 75 21.63 5.49 -6.90
N GLN A 76 22.51 4.57 -6.45
CA GLN A 76 22.74 3.25 -7.07
C GLN A 76 21.78 2.15 -6.58
N HIS A 77 21.15 2.29 -5.40
CA HIS A 77 20.22 1.29 -4.83
C HIS A 77 19.09 2.01 -4.11
N ARG A 78 17.85 1.75 -4.51
CA ARG A 78 16.66 2.32 -3.87
C ARG A 78 15.83 1.23 -3.24
N ARG A 79 15.34 1.52 -2.03
CA ARG A 79 14.34 0.70 -1.34
C ARG A 79 13.09 1.54 -1.24
N ILE A 80 12.00 1.02 -1.79
CA ILE A 80 10.69 1.67 -1.78
C ILE A 80 9.89 1.05 -0.64
N LEU A 81 9.24 1.90 0.15
CA LEU A 81 8.28 1.51 1.16
C LEU A 81 6.95 2.13 0.77
N ASP A 82 5.97 1.28 0.48
CA ASP A 82 4.60 1.72 0.24
C ASP A 82 3.80 1.56 1.54
N LEU A 83 3.25 2.66 2.03
CA LEU A 83 2.52 2.73 3.30
C LEU A 83 1.04 2.95 3.00
N GLY A 84 0.18 2.14 3.62
CA GLY A 84 -1.26 2.23 3.36
C GLY A 84 -1.61 1.85 1.91
N THR A 85 -0.87 0.87 1.35
CA THR A 85 -0.96 0.42 -0.04
C THR A 85 -2.37 -0.02 -0.49
N GLY A 86 -3.27 -0.29 0.45
CA GLY A 86 -4.63 -0.72 0.16
C GLY A 86 -4.62 -2.00 -0.67
N SER A 87 -5.09 -1.91 -1.91
CA SER A 87 -5.11 -3.02 -2.87
C SER A 87 -3.74 -3.38 -3.47
N GLY A 88 -2.65 -2.68 -3.13
CA GLY A 88 -1.33 -3.00 -3.69
C GLY A 88 -1.09 -2.51 -5.11
N LEU A 89 -1.89 -1.57 -5.62
CA LEU A 89 -1.89 -1.17 -7.05
C LEU A 89 -0.91 -0.04 -7.41
N TRP A 90 -0.16 0.49 -6.43
CA TRP A 90 0.74 1.62 -6.63
C TRP A 90 1.99 1.29 -7.46
#